data_AF-A0A4Q4UI59-F1
#
_entry.id   AF-A0A4Q4UI59-F1
#
_cell.length_a   1.000
_cell.length_b   1.000
_cell.length_c   1.000
_cell.angle_alpha   90.00
_cell.angle_beta   90.00
_cell.angle_gamma   90.00
#
_symmetry.space_group_name_H-M   'P 1'
#
loop_
_entity.id
_entity.type
_entity.pdbx_description
1 polymer ?
#
loop_
_entity_poly.entity_id
_entity_poly.type
_entity_poly.pdbx_seq_one_letter_code
_entity_poly.pdbx_strand_id
1 'polypeptide(L)'
;MADDPPSTPTPPSQFLSHLSNHPRTPTRELVQPYLSYETWLRKAFARGDAGIDGLAGLVPIYDGHQSTFRIRAIDRRTADREKYLMRLPDDKLEADSAPAIAASLEEYRRNFEAFTHGILAGLDWSNVVVAGSSALLPLLSRREDVNIRDDPAVERPLETYFQTIASASDIDIFLYGLDSEDAAITRILELEAAVRKNQRLLPGAGLSLRSENAITFISPRWPYRHVQIILRLYKSISEILTGFDVDCACVAFDGRQVYSNPRGITAIATRTNTIDLSRRSPSYENRLWKYRNQNFDVFWDCLDRTRINEENFWPVVEEFKGLASLKGLARLIFSEIVLSKHNDGYRRKRVLKKFDDGGEPALTPESGYASIDIPYGKRFTADRVRKYVERHSKGQHLFGTIEEVAVQGTKPGKKSKEALAGKVTFLKDDPGRQMIGSFHPLSEDDWTEMAYAAA
;
A
#
# COMPACT_ATOMS: atom_id res chain seq x y z
N MET A 1 18.33 -18.20 -22.74
CA MET A 1 18.07 -19.16 -21.66
C MET A 1 17.70 -18.33 -20.44
N ALA A 2 16.65 -18.68 -19.71
CA ALA A 2 16.35 -18.00 -18.46
C ALA A 2 17.53 -18.25 -17.49
N ASP A 3 18.07 -17.21 -16.87
CA ASP A 3 19.12 -17.36 -15.87
C ASP A 3 18.59 -18.24 -14.72
N ASP A 4 19.44 -19.12 -14.18
CA ASP A 4 19.07 -19.94 -13.02
C ASP A 4 18.72 -19.04 -11.82
N PRO A 5 17.76 -19.46 -10.97
CA PRO A 5 17.39 -18.70 -9.78
C PRO A 5 18.59 -18.57 -8.82
N PRO A 6 18.88 -17.36 -8.29
CA PRO A 6 19.91 -17.18 -7.28
C PRO A 6 19.67 -18.07 -6.06
N SER A 7 20.73 -18.66 -5.51
CA SER A 7 20.64 -19.47 -4.30
C SER A 7 20.26 -18.63 -3.09
N THR A 8 19.37 -19.16 -2.24
CA THR A 8 19.03 -18.59 -0.93
C THR A 8 19.56 -19.49 0.20
N PRO A 9 19.93 -18.95 1.37
CA PRO A 9 20.43 -19.76 2.50
C PRO A 9 19.44 -20.83 2.98
N THR A 10 18.15 -20.49 2.95
CA THR A 10 17.02 -21.39 3.16
C THR A 10 15.91 -21.02 2.18
N PRO A 11 14.94 -21.91 1.90
CA PRO A 11 13.75 -21.54 1.14
C PRO A 11 13.10 -20.27 1.71
N PRO A 12 12.53 -19.38 0.86
CA PRO A 12 11.84 -18.17 1.33
C PRO A 12 10.78 -18.43 2.40
N SER A 13 10.04 -19.54 2.29
CA SER A 13 9.04 -19.96 3.28
C SER A 13 9.58 -20.14 4.71
N GLN A 14 10.90 -20.35 4.85
CA GLN A 14 11.59 -20.51 6.14
C GLN A 14 12.31 -19.24 6.61
N PHE A 15 12.12 -18.09 5.94
CA PHE A 15 12.84 -16.86 6.26
C PHE A 15 12.60 -16.35 7.69
N LEU A 16 11.40 -16.55 8.25
CA LEU A 16 11.12 -16.23 9.66
C LEU A 16 12.03 -17.02 10.62
N SER A 17 12.17 -18.32 10.37
CA SER A 17 13.08 -19.18 11.13
C SER A 17 14.53 -18.74 10.96
N HIS A 18 14.92 -18.39 9.73
CA HIS A 18 16.25 -17.85 9.44
C HIS A 18 16.55 -16.57 10.24
N LEU A 19 15.62 -15.62 10.31
CA LEU A 19 15.78 -14.42 11.15
C LEU A 19 15.92 -14.77 12.64
N SER A 20 15.08 -15.68 13.14
CA SER A 20 15.09 -16.06 14.56
C SER A 20 16.36 -16.78 15.00
N ASN A 21 16.99 -17.53 14.09
CA ASN A 21 18.26 -18.23 14.34
C ASN A 21 19.48 -17.31 14.31
N HIS A 22 19.34 -16.07 13.79
CA HIS A 22 20.42 -15.09 13.68
C HIS A 22 20.07 -13.77 14.39
N PRO A 23 19.77 -13.77 15.70
CA PRO A 23 19.25 -12.59 16.40
C PRO A 23 20.24 -11.42 16.45
N ARG A 24 21.54 -11.70 16.37
CA ARG A 24 22.64 -10.72 16.45
C ARG A 24 23.15 -10.22 15.10
N THR A 25 22.64 -10.74 13.99
CA THR A 25 23.02 -10.28 12.64
C THR A 25 22.02 -9.25 12.15
N PRO A 26 22.43 -8.09 11.60
CA PRO A 26 21.52 -7.13 10.99
C PRO A 26 20.60 -7.78 9.95
N THR A 27 19.31 -7.46 9.98
CA THR A 27 18.33 -8.04 9.06
C THR A 27 18.59 -7.65 7.61
N ARG A 28 19.13 -6.44 7.38
CA ARG A 28 19.55 -5.96 6.07
C ARG A 28 20.63 -6.83 5.42
N GLU A 29 21.45 -7.53 6.20
CA GLU A 29 22.43 -8.50 5.70
C GLU A 29 21.72 -9.82 5.35
N LEU A 30 20.92 -10.35 6.28
CA LEU A 30 20.22 -11.63 6.14
C LEU A 30 19.26 -11.66 4.95
N VAL A 31 18.65 -10.51 4.60
CA VAL A 31 17.67 -10.44 3.50
C VAL A 31 18.33 -10.36 2.11
N GLN A 32 19.62 -10.01 1.98
CA GLN A 32 20.25 -9.75 0.66
C GLN A 32 20.13 -10.90 -0.36
N PRO A 33 20.37 -12.18 0.00
CA PRO A 33 20.19 -13.28 -0.95
C PRO A 33 18.73 -13.39 -1.44
N TYR A 34 17.77 -13.07 -0.58
CA TYR A 34 16.35 -13.10 -0.89
C TYR A 34 15.91 -11.91 -1.76
N LEU A 35 16.53 -10.74 -1.60
CA LEU A 35 16.31 -9.60 -2.50
C LEU A 35 16.81 -9.90 -3.93
N SER A 36 17.95 -10.59 -4.03
CA SER A 36 18.50 -11.06 -5.30
C SER A 36 17.55 -12.07 -5.96
N TYR A 37 17.04 -13.03 -5.19
CA TYR A 37 16.03 -13.99 -5.65
C TYR A 37 14.71 -13.30 -6.06
N GLU A 38 14.19 -12.35 -5.27
CA GLU A 38 12.98 -11.59 -5.59
C GLU A 38 13.17 -10.78 -6.89
N THR A 39 14.36 -10.23 -7.11
CA THR A 39 14.70 -9.50 -8.35
C THR A 39 14.67 -10.42 -9.57
N TRP A 40 15.25 -11.62 -9.45
CA TRP A 40 15.14 -12.65 -10.48
C TRP A 40 13.68 -13.06 -10.71
N LEU A 41 12.92 -13.27 -9.64
CA LEU A 41 11.51 -13.68 -9.70
C LEU A 41 10.64 -12.62 -10.39
N ARG A 42 10.88 -11.33 -10.09
CA ARG A 42 10.25 -10.19 -10.77
C ARG A 42 10.52 -10.23 -12.28
N LYS A 43 11.77 -10.49 -12.68
CA LYS A 43 12.16 -10.64 -14.10
C LYS A 43 11.56 -11.90 -14.74
N ALA A 44 11.35 -12.96 -13.98
CA ALA A 44 10.73 -14.19 -14.48
C ALA A 44 9.23 -13.99 -14.75
N PHE A 45 8.51 -13.34 -13.82
CA PHE A 45 7.13 -12.91 -14.08
C PHE A 45 7.06 -11.95 -15.27
N ALA A 46 8.02 -11.02 -15.38
CA ALA A 46 8.20 -10.12 -16.52
C ALA A 46 8.24 -10.80 -17.88
N ARG A 47 9.07 -11.83 -18.03
CA ARG A 47 9.16 -12.56 -19.28
C ARG A 47 7.94 -13.44 -19.55
N GLY A 48 7.03 -13.57 -18.58
CA GLY A 48 5.90 -14.48 -18.66
C GLY A 48 6.31 -15.94 -18.49
N ASP A 49 7.45 -16.21 -17.83
CA ASP A 49 7.97 -17.57 -17.64
C ASP A 49 6.90 -18.50 -17.04
N ALA A 50 6.82 -19.72 -17.55
CA ALA A 50 5.89 -20.75 -17.09
C ALA A 50 6.49 -21.59 -15.95
N GLY A 51 5.64 -22.25 -15.17
CA GLY A 51 6.10 -23.18 -14.11
C GLY A 51 6.62 -22.52 -12.84
N ILE A 52 6.49 -21.20 -12.68
CA ILE A 52 6.76 -20.52 -11.41
C ILE A 52 5.64 -20.90 -10.42
N ASP A 53 6.03 -21.44 -9.26
CA ASP A 53 5.11 -21.77 -8.19
C ASP A 53 4.30 -20.54 -7.73
N GLY A 54 3.02 -20.72 -7.43
CA GLY A 54 2.12 -19.63 -7.07
C GLY A 54 2.51 -18.90 -5.77
N LEU A 55 3.27 -19.57 -4.91
CA LEU A 55 3.78 -19.08 -3.63
C LEU A 55 5.31 -18.90 -3.63
N ALA A 56 5.95 -18.93 -4.82
CA ALA A 56 7.38 -18.69 -4.95
C ALA A 56 7.79 -17.38 -4.24
N GLY A 57 8.89 -17.39 -3.50
CA GLY A 57 9.36 -16.18 -2.81
C GLY A 57 8.50 -15.73 -1.62
N LEU A 58 7.42 -16.43 -1.27
CA LEU A 58 6.54 -16.06 -0.17
C LEU A 58 6.85 -16.80 1.14
N VAL A 59 6.44 -16.15 2.23
CA VAL A 59 6.51 -16.63 3.61
C VAL A 59 5.09 -16.69 4.15
N PRO A 60 4.54 -17.88 4.47
CA PRO A 60 3.29 -17.98 5.21
C PRO A 60 3.55 -17.55 6.67
N ILE A 61 2.84 -16.53 7.13
CA ILE A 61 3.10 -15.92 8.45
C ILE A 61 2.60 -16.84 9.57
N TYR A 62 1.44 -17.44 9.41
CA TYR A 62 0.78 -18.29 10.39
C TYR A 62 0.95 -19.77 10.03
N ASP A 63 2.20 -20.22 10.01
CA ASP A 63 2.61 -21.61 9.70
C ASP A 63 3.44 -22.24 10.83
N GLY A 64 3.12 -21.91 12.09
CA GLY A 64 3.78 -22.45 13.29
C GLY A 64 4.99 -21.65 13.78
N HIS A 65 5.44 -20.66 13.01
CA HIS A 65 6.57 -19.79 13.36
C HIS A 65 6.18 -18.36 13.75
N GLN A 66 4.88 -18.01 13.78
CA GLN A 66 4.41 -16.65 14.09
C GLN A 66 4.93 -16.11 15.44
N SER A 67 5.18 -16.98 16.42
CA SER A 67 5.69 -16.59 17.74
C SER A 67 7.14 -16.14 17.74
N THR A 68 7.92 -16.44 16.68
CA THR A 68 9.30 -15.98 16.50
C THR A 68 9.38 -14.67 15.71
N PHE A 69 8.27 -14.21 15.14
CA PHE A 69 8.19 -12.93 14.43
C PHE A 69 8.17 -11.77 15.42
N ARG A 70 9.36 -11.31 15.79
CA ARG A 70 9.59 -10.28 16.79
C ARG A 70 10.20 -9.01 16.21
N ILE A 71 10.01 -7.91 16.93
CA ILE A 71 10.67 -6.64 16.65
C ILE A 71 12.18 -6.83 16.77
N ARG A 72 12.92 -6.28 15.80
CA ARG A 72 14.38 -6.34 15.71
C ARG A 72 14.96 -4.94 15.65
N ALA A 73 15.39 -4.42 16.79
CA ALA A 73 15.97 -3.09 16.90
C ALA A 73 17.48 -3.05 16.52
N ILE A 74 18.07 -4.18 16.10
CA ILE A 74 19.51 -4.25 15.79
C ILE A 74 19.88 -3.34 14.61
N ASP A 75 19.11 -3.35 13.53
CA ASP A 75 19.38 -2.51 12.35
C ASP A 75 19.38 -1.03 12.69
N ARG A 76 18.42 -0.58 13.51
CA ARG A 76 18.35 0.81 13.97
C ARG A 76 19.49 1.19 14.91
N ARG A 77 20.03 0.23 15.69
CA ARG A 77 21.15 0.45 16.61
C ARG A 77 22.51 0.49 15.92
N THR A 78 22.68 -0.25 14.83
CA THR A 78 23.98 -0.38 14.14
C THR A 78 24.08 0.48 12.88
N ALA A 79 22.96 0.90 12.30
CA ALA A 79 22.95 1.81 11.15
C ALA A 79 23.49 3.20 11.50
N ASP A 80 24.08 3.85 10.49
CA ASP A 80 24.29 5.29 10.51
C ASP A 80 22.93 6.01 10.60
N ARG A 81 22.79 6.86 11.62
CA ARG A 81 21.58 7.65 11.89
C ARG A 81 21.27 8.62 10.75
N GLU A 82 22.31 9.13 10.09
CA GLU A 82 22.19 10.11 9.00
C GLU A 82 21.58 9.51 7.72
N LYS A 83 21.42 8.18 7.66
CA LYS A 83 20.79 7.47 6.54
C LYS A 83 19.27 7.31 6.66
N TYR A 84 18.68 7.73 7.77
CA TYR A 84 17.22 7.68 7.97
C TYR A 84 16.57 8.96 7.46
N LEU A 85 15.41 8.83 6.82
CA LEU A 85 14.53 9.93 6.45
C LEU A 85 13.30 9.93 7.36
N MET A 86 12.89 11.12 7.78
CA MET A 86 11.72 11.34 8.64
C MET A 86 11.77 10.47 9.90
N ARG A 87 12.95 10.24 10.50
CA ARG A 87 13.15 9.25 11.58
C ARG A 87 12.09 9.33 12.69
N LEU A 88 11.61 8.19 13.17
CA LEU A 88 10.68 8.11 14.30
C LEU A 88 11.37 8.60 15.59
N PRO A 89 10.65 9.32 16.45
CA PRO A 89 11.11 9.59 17.81
C PRO A 89 11.09 8.31 18.64
N ASP A 90 11.93 8.24 19.68
CA ASP A 90 12.18 7.01 20.42
C ASP A 90 10.95 6.49 21.21
N ASP A 91 10.02 7.38 21.56
CA ASP A 91 8.74 7.05 22.23
C ASP A 91 7.72 6.35 21.32
N LYS A 92 7.98 6.31 20.01
CA LYS A 92 7.14 5.59 19.02
C LYS A 92 7.70 4.21 18.67
N LEU A 93 8.88 3.87 19.19
CA LEU A 93 9.54 2.60 18.89
C LEU A 93 8.98 1.49 19.77
N GLU A 94 8.73 0.34 19.15
CA GLU A 94 8.45 -0.87 19.90
C GLU A 94 9.74 -1.44 20.49
N ALA A 95 9.62 -2.07 21.67
CA ALA A 95 10.76 -2.68 22.34
C ALA A 95 11.35 -3.83 21.50
N ASP A 96 12.67 -4.00 21.57
CA ASP A 96 13.35 -5.13 20.95
C ASP A 96 12.76 -6.45 21.47
N SER A 97 12.59 -7.42 20.58
CA SER A 97 11.94 -8.72 20.86
C SER A 97 10.44 -8.67 21.25
N ALA A 98 9.78 -7.51 21.20
CA ALA A 98 8.32 -7.43 21.32
C ALA A 98 7.62 -8.18 20.15
N PRO A 99 6.36 -8.63 20.29
CA PRO A 99 5.59 -9.17 19.18
C PRO A 99 5.50 -8.15 18.03
N ALA A 100 5.91 -8.52 16.81
CA ALA A 100 5.83 -7.61 15.67
C ALA A 100 4.43 -7.59 15.02
N ILE A 101 3.65 -8.64 15.27
CA ILE A 101 2.37 -8.94 14.61
C ILE A 101 1.33 -9.47 15.61
N ALA A 102 0.07 -9.54 15.19
CA ALA A 102 -1.01 -10.23 15.89
C ALA A 102 -0.61 -11.69 16.18
N ALA A 103 -0.84 -12.15 17.42
CA ALA A 103 -0.22 -13.37 17.95
C ALA A 103 -0.74 -14.66 17.32
N SER A 104 -1.91 -14.61 16.68
CA SER A 104 -2.54 -15.76 16.02
C SER A 104 -3.34 -15.34 14.79
N LEU A 105 -3.60 -16.31 13.90
CA LEU A 105 -4.47 -16.10 12.74
C LEU A 105 -5.91 -15.71 13.15
N GLU A 106 -6.39 -16.20 14.31
CA GLU A 106 -7.70 -15.84 14.84
C GLU A 106 -7.74 -14.37 15.28
N GLU A 107 -6.69 -13.89 15.96
CA GLU A 107 -6.54 -12.48 16.29
C GLU A 107 -6.44 -11.62 15.02
N TYR A 108 -5.64 -12.04 14.03
CA TYR A 108 -5.59 -11.37 12.74
C TYR A 108 -6.98 -11.25 12.09
N ARG A 109 -7.76 -12.33 12.06
CA ARG A 109 -9.11 -12.34 11.48
C ARG A 109 -10.05 -11.39 12.22
N ARG A 110 -9.99 -11.34 13.56
CA ARG A 110 -10.76 -10.37 14.36
C ARG A 110 -10.35 -8.93 14.04
N ASN A 111 -9.05 -8.67 13.91
CA ASN A 111 -8.53 -7.37 13.52
C ASN A 111 -8.97 -6.98 12.10
N PHE A 112 -8.91 -7.93 11.16
CA PHE A 112 -9.28 -7.71 9.76
C PHE A 112 -10.79 -7.45 9.62
N GLU A 113 -11.62 -8.21 10.35
CA GLU A 113 -13.07 -7.99 10.42
C GLU A 113 -13.40 -6.60 10.98
N ALA A 114 -12.73 -6.18 12.05
CA ALA A 114 -12.90 -4.85 12.63
C ALA A 114 -12.41 -3.73 11.68
N PHE A 115 -11.27 -3.92 11.01
CA PHE A 115 -10.74 -2.98 10.03
C PHE A 115 -11.70 -2.76 8.86
N THR A 116 -12.33 -3.84 8.39
CA THR A 116 -13.25 -3.84 7.24
C THR A 116 -14.72 -3.58 7.63
N HIS A 117 -15.04 -3.51 8.92
CA HIS A 117 -16.41 -3.54 9.45
C HIS A 117 -17.26 -4.69 8.89
N GLY A 118 -16.64 -5.84 8.62
CA GLY A 118 -17.31 -7.04 8.10
C GLY A 118 -17.87 -6.93 6.68
N ILE A 119 -17.44 -5.93 5.90
CA ILE A 119 -17.90 -5.74 4.52
C ILE A 119 -17.57 -6.93 3.61
N LEU A 120 -16.55 -7.72 3.97
CA LEU A 120 -16.10 -8.92 3.25
C LEU A 120 -16.55 -10.24 3.92
N ALA A 121 -17.45 -10.18 4.90
CA ALA A 121 -17.93 -11.38 5.59
C ALA A 121 -18.59 -12.36 4.60
N GLY A 122 -18.23 -13.64 4.70
CA GLY A 122 -18.78 -14.71 3.85
C GLY A 122 -18.35 -14.66 2.38
N LEU A 123 -17.32 -13.88 2.05
CA LEU A 123 -16.75 -13.83 0.70
C LEU A 123 -16.18 -15.20 0.30
N ASP A 124 -16.40 -15.61 -0.95
CA ASP A 124 -15.61 -16.66 -1.58
C ASP A 124 -14.21 -16.10 -1.91
N TRP A 125 -13.15 -16.71 -1.42
CA TRP A 125 -11.80 -16.20 -1.61
C TRP A 125 -11.08 -16.79 -2.82
N SER A 126 -11.76 -17.65 -3.59
CA SER A 126 -11.22 -18.21 -4.83
C SER A 126 -10.78 -17.08 -5.78
N ASN A 127 -9.52 -17.13 -6.22
CA ASN A 127 -8.90 -16.16 -7.12
C ASN A 127 -8.88 -14.70 -6.63
N VAL A 128 -9.08 -14.49 -5.33
CA VAL A 128 -9.21 -13.16 -4.70
C VAL A 128 -8.23 -13.06 -3.55
N VAL A 129 -7.53 -11.94 -3.45
CA VAL A 129 -6.64 -11.65 -2.33
C VAL A 129 -6.73 -10.18 -1.95
N VAL A 130 -6.72 -9.89 -0.66
CA VAL A 130 -6.57 -8.53 -0.14
C VAL A 130 -5.09 -8.31 0.13
N ALA A 131 -4.51 -7.19 -0.33
CA ALA A 131 -3.08 -6.94 -0.16
C ALA A 131 -2.76 -5.47 0.11
N GLY A 132 -1.57 -5.18 0.62
CA GLY A 132 -1.15 -3.83 0.95
C GLY A 132 -1.59 -3.40 2.34
N SER A 133 -1.95 -2.13 2.52
CA SER A 133 -2.30 -1.60 3.84
C SER A 133 -3.50 -2.31 4.47
N SER A 134 -4.46 -2.76 3.67
CA SER A 134 -5.65 -3.49 4.12
C SER A 134 -5.32 -4.86 4.73
N ALA A 135 -4.26 -5.52 4.24
CA ALA A 135 -3.77 -6.77 4.82
C ALA A 135 -2.74 -6.54 5.93
N LEU A 136 -1.90 -5.50 5.80
CA LEU A 136 -0.83 -5.15 6.74
C LEU A 136 -1.36 -4.60 8.07
N LEU A 137 -2.25 -3.61 8.07
CA LEU A 137 -2.60 -2.91 9.32
C LEU A 137 -3.29 -3.83 10.35
N PRO A 138 -4.15 -4.77 9.95
CA PRO A 138 -4.69 -5.78 10.88
C PRO A 138 -3.65 -6.79 11.39
N LEU A 139 -2.55 -6.95 10.67
CA LEU A 139 -1.44 -7.83 11.03
C LEU A 139 -0.55 -7.22 12.11
N LEU A 140 -0.37 -5.91 12.16
CA LEU A 140 0.58 -5.29 13.08
C LEU A 140 0.13 -5.37 14.54
N SER A 141 1.11 -5.37 15.44
CA SER A 141 0.88 -5.14 16.86
C SER A 141 0.14 -3.82 17.09
N ARG A 142 -0.68 -3.78 18.15
CA ARG A 142 -1.44 -2.58 18.49
C ARG A 142 -0.49 -1.46 18.91
N ARG A 143 -0.72 -0.27 18.37
CA ARG A 143 0.01 0.94 18.71
C ARG A 143 -0.38 1.44 20.11
N GLU A 144 0.60 1.50 21.00
CA GLU A 144 0.42 2.02 22.37
C GLU A 144 0.15 3.53 22.38
N ASP A 145 0.61 4.25 21.35
CA ASP A 145 0.42 5.69 21.24
C ASP A 145 -1.00 6.12 20.82
N VAL A 146 -1.89 5.15 20.58
CA VAL A 146 -3.27 5.39 20.14
C VAL A 146 -4.22 5.00 21.27
N ASN A 147 -4.68 6.02 21.99
CA ASN A 147 -5.66 5.85 23.05
C ASN A 147 -7.08 5.94 22.47
N ILE A 148 -7.81 4.84 22.55
CA ILE A 148 -9.24 4.78 22.23
C ILE A 148 -9.98 4.89 23.55
N ARG A 149 -10.82 5.92 23.69
CA ARG A 149 -11.69 6.05 24.86
C ARG A 149 -12.64 4.87 24.84
N ASP A 150 -12.74 4.14 25.94
CA ASP A 150 -13.71 3.06 26.07
C ASP A 150 -15.03 3.63 26.58
N ASP A 151 -16.03 3.77 25.68
CA ASP A 151 -17.43 3.94 26.09
C ASP A 151 -18.17 2.59 26.03
N PRO A 152 -18.42 1.94 27.18
CA PRO A 152 -19.02 0.61 27.24
C PRO A 152 -20.47 0.55 26.75
N ALA A 153 -21.15 1.69 26.53
CA ALA A 153 -22.55 1.70 26.13
C ALA A 153 -22.76 1.58 24.61
N VAL A 154 -21.75 1.89 23.78
CA VAL A 154 -21.94 2.03 22.31
C VAL A 154 -20.72 1.60 21.49
N GLU A 155 -19.51 1.59 22.06
CA GLU A 155 -18.29 1.59 21.25
C GLU A 155 -17.76 0.19 20.95
N ARG A 156 -17.33 -0.05 19.70
CA ARG A 156 -16.58 -1.23 19.28
C ARG A 156 -15.10 -0.83 19.23
N PRO A 157 -14.30 -1.01 20.29
CA PRO A 157 -13.02 -0.31 20.44
C PRO A 157 -12.00 -0.65 19.35
N LEU A 158 -12.02 -1.89 18.84
CA LEU A 158 -11.14 -2.32 17.77
C LEU A 158 -11.50 -1.68 16.42
N GLU A 159 -12.79 -1.50 16.15
CA GLU A 159 -13.25 -0.76 14.97
C GLU A 159 -12.88 0.72 15.08
N THR A 160 -13.11 1.35 16.24
CA THR A 160 -12.68 2.74 16.48
C THR A 160 -11.17 2.89 16.36
N TYR A 161 -10.38 1.91 16.81
CA TYR A 161 -8.93 1.89 16.65
C TYR A 161 -8.53 1.97 15.19
N PHE A 162 -9.01 1.06 14.33
CA PHE A 162 -8.70 1.08 12.90
C PHE A 162 -9.25 2.31 12.19
N GLN A 163 -10.38 2.83 12.64
CA GLN A 163 -10.91 4.08 12.10
C GLN A 163 -10.07 5.30 12.48
N THR A 164 -9.40 5.26 13.63
CA THR A 164 -8.48 6.31 14.10
C THR A 164 -7.15 6.27 13.36
N ILE A 165 -6.54 5.09 13.23
CA ILE A 165 -5.20 4.97 12.62
C ILE A 165 -5.23 4.92 11.10
N ALA A 166 -6.36 4.54 10.50
CA ALA A 166 -6.46 4.28 9.07
C ALA A 166 -7.70 4.92 8.46
N SER A 167 -8.11 6.11 8.90
CA SER A 167 -9.37 6.74 8.50
C SER A 167 -9.58 6.84 6.97
N ALA A 168 -8.51 7.06 6.20
CA ALA A 168 -8.56 7.21 4.75
C ALA A 168 -8.13 5.95 3.97
N SER A 169 -7.99 4.79 4.64
CA SER A 169 -7.55 3.56 3.96
C SER A 169 -8.72 2.85 3.29
N ASP A 170 -8.53 2.52 2.01
CA ASP A 170 -9.41 1.65 1.24
C ASP A 170 -9.05 0.17 1.42
N ILE A 171 -9.91 -0.69 0.89
CA ILE A 171 -9.69 -2.15 0.83
C ILE A 171 -9.31 -2.53 -0.59
N ASP A 172 -8.01 -2.69 -0.83
CA ASP A 172 -7.48 -3.13 -2.12
C ASP A 172 -7.62 -4.65 -2.30
N ILE A 173 -8.33 -5.06 -3.35
CA ILE A 173 -8.53 -6.43 -3.77
C ILE A 173 -7.84 -6.65 -5.12
N PHE A 174 -7.12 -7.77 -5.21
CA PHE A 174 -6.42 -8.23 -6.39
C PHE A 174 -7.02 -9.56 -6.86
N LEU A 175 -7.09 -9.73 -8.17
CA LEU A 175 -7.50 -10.98 -8.81
C LEU A 175 -6.27 -11.72 -9.33
N TYR A 176 -6.24 -13.04 -9.15
CA TYR A 176 -5.13 -13.87 -9.62
C TYR A 176 -5.58 -15.24 -10.11
N GLY A 177 -4.78 -15.86 -10.99
CA GLY A 177 -5.01 -17.23 -11.48
C GLY A 177 -6.28 -17.37 -12.31
N LEU A 178 -6.68 -16.31 -13.03
CA LEU A 178 -7.83 -16.31 -13.92
C LEU A 178 -7.37 -16.30 -15.38
N ASP A 179 -7.91 -17.22 -16.17
CA ASP A 179 -7.48 -17.45 -17.55
C ASP A 179 -8.17 -16.53 -18.58
N SER A 180 -9.14 -15.71 -18.15
CA SER A 180 -9.86 -14.79 -19.05
C SER A 180 -10.38 -13.56 -18.32
N GLU A 181 -10.55 -12.47 -19.07
CA GLU A 181 -11.18 -11.24 -18.58
C GLU A 181 -12.65 -11.47 -18.23
N ASP A 182 -13.32 -12.41 -18.91
CA ASP A 182 -14.72 -12.76 -18.65
C ASP A 182 -14.90 -13.42 -17.28
N ALA A 183 -13.98 -14.32 -16.92
CA ALA A 183 -13.94 -14.90 -15.58
C ALA A 183 -13.66 -13.83 -14.51
N ALA A 184 -12.74 -12.90 -14.80
CA ALA A 184 -12.46 -11.79 -13.90
C ALA A 184 -13.63 -10.83 -13.72
N ILE A 185 -14.37 -10.53 -14.78
CA ILE A 185 -15.57 -9.68 -14.70
C ILE A 185 -16.67 -10.37 -13.92
N THR A 186 -16.87 -11.67 -14.14
CA THR A 186 -17.80 -12.48 -13.34
C THR A 186 -17.43 -12.39 -11.86
N ARG A 187 -16.15 -12.54 -11.54
CA ARG A 187 -15.64 -12.40 -10.18
C ARG A 187 -15.91 -11.01 -9.59
N ILE A 188 -15.69 -9.94 -10.37
CA ILE A 188 -15.98 -8.56 -9.95
C ILE A 188 -17.46 -8.37 -9.61
N LEU A 189 -18.36 -8.94 -10.41
CA LEU A 189 -19.81 -8.86 -10.18
C LEU A 189 -20.21 -9.59 -8.89
N GLU A 190 -19.65 -10.78 -8.64
CA GLU A 190 -19.88 -11.54 -7.41
C GLU A 190 -19.35 -10.82 -6.16
N LEU A 191 -18.15 -10.24 -6.26
CA LEU A 191 -17.55 -9.43 -5.20
C LEU A 191 -18.42 -8.22 -4.87
N GLU A 192 -18.93 -7.51 -5.89
CA GLU A 192 -19.81 -6.37 -5.70
C GLU A 192 -21.08 -6.78 -4.96
N ALA A 193 -21.74 -7.84 -5.43
CA ALA A 193 -22.96 -8.35 -4.82
C ALA A 193 -22.77 -8.71 -3.33
N ALA A 194 -21.65 -9.38 -2.99
CA ALA A 194 -21.31 -9.70 -1.61
C ALA A 194 -21.10 -8.44 -0.74
N VAL A 195 -20.30 -7.49 -1.25
CA VAL A 195 -20.03 -6.21 -0.58
C VAL A 195 -21.30 -5.39 -0.35
N ARG A 196 -22.22 -5.36 -1.32
CA ARG A 196 -23.51 -4.66 -1.20
C ARG A 196 -24.44 -5.32 -0.19
N LYS A 197 -24.53 -6.65 -0.23
CA LYS A 197 -25.33 -7.44 0.71
C LYS A 197 -24.91 -7.17 2.15
N ASN A 198 -23.61 -7.19 2.43
CA ASN A 198 -23.08 -6.95 3.78
C ASN A 198 -23.35 -5.53 4.29
N GLN A 199 -23.44 -4.55 3.39
CA GLN A 199 -23.84 -3.18 3.71
C GLN A 199 -25.36 -2.96 3.76
N ARG A 200 -26.18 -3.99 3.49
CA ARG A 200 -27.65 -3.89 3.33
C ARG A 200 -28.04 -2.85 2.28
N LEU A 201 -27.35 -2.86 1.15
CA LEU A 201 -27.64 -2.03 -0.02
C LEU A 201 -28.45 -2.85 -1.03
N LEU A 202 -29.33 -2.17 -1.77
CA LEU A 202 -30.08 -2.80 -2.85
C LEU A 202 -29.16 -3.08 -4.05
N PRO A 203 -29.32 -4.21 -4.76
CA PRO A 203 -28.62 -4.48 -6.01
C PRO A 203 -28.90 -3.39 -7.07
N GLY A 204 -27.98 -3.22 -8.02
CA GLY A 204 -28.14 -2.27 -9.12
C GLY A 204 -28.06 -0.80 -8.73
N ALA A 205 -27.59 -0.48 -7.52
CA ALA A 205 -27.32 0.90 -7.13
C ALA A 205 -26.10 1.44 -7.90
N GLY A 206 -26.20 2.66 -8.45
CA GLY A 206 -25.14 3.33 -9.21
C GLY A 206 -23.97 3.83 -8.35
N LEU A 207 -23.30 2.91 -7.66
CA LEU A 207 -22.31 3.12 -6.60
C LEU A 207 -20.95 2.53 -6.95
N SER A 208 -20.70 2.29 -8.23
CA SER A 208 -19.41 1.81 -8.72
C SER A 208 -18.75 2.88 -9.57
N LEU A 209 -17.43 2.99 -9.43
CA LEU A 209 -16.60 3.93 -10.17
C LEU A 209 -15.51 3.14 -10.90
N ARG A 210 -15.45 3.26 -12.22
CA ARG A 210 -14.34 2.75 -13.02
C ARG A 210 -13.40 3.88 -13.39
N SER A 211 -12.13 3.67 -13.08
CA SER A 211 -10.98 4.41 -13.60
C SER A 211 -10.23 3.54 -14.62
N GLU A 212 -9.07 3.99 -15.10
CA GLU A 212 -8.22 3.22 -16.02
C GLU A 212 -7.69 1.92 -15.36
N ASN A 213 -7.28 2.00 -14.10
CA ASN A 213 -6.53 0.93 -13.44
C ASN A 213 -7.28 0.24 -12.30
N ALA A 214 -8.50 0.70 -11.98
CA ALA A 214 -9.29 0.15 -10.88
C ALA A 214 -10.81 0.35 -11.05
N ILE A 215 -11.57 -0.56 -10.44
CA ILE A 215 -13.00 -0.38 -10.14
C ILE A 215 -13.17 -0.21 -8.63
N THR A 216 -13.76 0.88 -8.19
CA THR A 216 -14.04 1.14 -6.78
C THR A 216 -15.53 1.01 -6.48
N PHE A 217 -15.87 0.12 -5.54
CA PHE A 217 -17.19 0.03 -4.93
C PHE A 217 -17.29 1.08 -3.83
N ILE A 218 -18.07 2.12 -4.10
CA ILE A 218 -18.26 3.23 -3.18
C ILE A 218 -19.20 2.79 -2.07
N SER A 219 -18.71 2.88 -0.85
CA SER A 219 -19.48 2.62 0.36
C SER A 219 -20.17 3.91 0.82
N PRO A 220 -21.49 4.04 0.67
CA PRO A 220 -22.21 5.29 0.92
C PRO A 220 -22.59 5.47 2.40
N ARG A 221 -22.35 4.46 3.23
CA ARG A 221 -22.68 4.44 4.66
C ARG A 221 -21.38 4.40 5.45
N TRP A 222 -21.13 5.44 6.23
CA TRP A 222 -20.12 5.37 7.28
C TRP A 222 -20.52 4.25 8.29
N PRO A 223 -19.58 3.44 8.80
CA PRO A 223 -18.13 3.52 8.67
C PRO A 223 -17.51 2.65 7.56
N TYR A 224 -18.30 2.07 6.65
CA TYR A 224 -17.79 1.14 5.64
C TYR A 224 -16.80 1.80 4.67
N ARG A 225 -15.61 1.22 4.53
CA ARG A 225 -14.55 1.66 3.61
C ARG A 225 -14.90 1.39 2.16
N HIS A 226 -14.31 2.13 1.23
CA HIS A 226 -14.42 1.78 -0.18
C HIS A 226 -13.63 0.50 -0.47
N VAL A 227 -14.14 -0.32 -1.39
CA VAL A 227 -13.47 -1.53 -1.86
C VAL A 227 -12.97 -1.28 -3.26
N GLN A 228 -11.68 -1.43 -3.50
CA GLN A 228 -11.05 -1.16 -4.79
C GLN A 228 -10.55 -2.47 -5.40
N ILE A 229 -11.05 -2.80 -6.59
CA ILE A 229 -10.56 -3.92 -7.39
C ILE A 229 -9.52 -3.41 -8.38
N ILE A 230 -8.33 -3.97 -8.32
CA ILE A 230 -7.23 -3.63 -9.24
C ILE A 230 -7.43 -4.30 -10.60
N LEU A 231 -7.43 -3.53 -11.70
CA LEU A 231 -7.68 -4.01 -13.07
C LEU A 231 -6.41 -4.58 -13.73
N ARG A 232 -5.77 -5.52 -13.05
CA ARG A 232 -4.69 -6.34 -13.58
C ARG A 232 -4.91 -7.80 -13.24
N LEU A 233 -4.71 -8.68 -14.22
CA LEU A 233 -4.76 -10.12 -14.00
C LEU A 233 -3.36 -10.61 -13.64
N TYR A 234 -3.21 -11.10 -12.43
CA TYR A 234 -1.96 -11.71 -11.97
C TYR A 234 -2.04 -13.23 -12.13
N LYS A 235 -0.90 -13.87 -12.34
CA LYS A 235 -0.79 -15.34 -12.33
C LYS A 235 -0.92 -15.89 -10.91
N SER A 236 -0.38 -15.19 -9.91
CA SER A 236 -0.32 -15.67 -8.53
C SER A 236 -0.16 -14.56 -7.48
N ILE A 237 -0.33 -14.91 -6.20
CA ILE A 237 -0.05 -14.02 -5.06
C ILE A 237 1.42 -13.58 -5.05
N SER A 238 2.33 -14.48 -5.45
CA SER A 238 3.75 -14.16 -5.60
C SER A 238 3.99 -13.02 -6.60
N GLU A 239 3.32 -13.04 -7.76
CA GLU A 239 3.45 -11.97 -8.74
C GLU A 239 2.94 -10.63 -8.18
N ILE A 240 1.81 -10.66 -7.46
CA ILE A 240 1.24 -9.47 -6.82
C ILE A 240 2.25 -8.84 -5.86
N LEU A 241 2.75 -9.60 -4.89
CA LEU A 241 3.62 -9.06 -3.84
C LEU A 241 5.00 -8.66 -4.37
N THR A 242 5.52 -9.34 -5.40
CA THR A 242 6.79 -8.98 -6.03
C THR A 242 6.71 -7.62 -6.76
N GLY A 243 5.50 -7.24 -7.21
CA GLY A 243 5.24 -5.96 -7.86
C GLY A 243 5.12 -4.75 -6.91
N PHE A 244 5.13 -4.97 -5.59
CA PHE A 244 4.93 -3.89 -4.62
C PHE A 244 6.18 -3.02 -4.43
N ASP A 245 5.93 -1.72 -4.34
CA ASP A 245 6.94 -0.67 -4.24
C ASP A 245 7.56 -0.56 -2.84
N VAL A 246 6.72 -0.46 -1.81
CA VAL A 246 7.14 -0.28 -0.41
C VAL A 246 7.18 -1.61 0.33
N ASP A 247 8.29 -1.88 1.03
CA ASP A 247 8.58 -3.14 1.70
C ASP A 247 7.46 -3.62 2.63
N CYS A 248 7.06 -2.81 3.61
CA CYS A 248 6.06 -3.21 4.60
C CYS A 248 4.68 -3.49 3.98
N ALA A 249 4.41 -2.93 2.79
CA ALA A 249 3.15 -3.17 2.10
C ALA A 249 3.05 -4.59 1.52
N CYS A 250 4.16 -5.34 1.43
CA CYS A 250 4.22 -6.68 0.85
C CYS A 250 3.55 -7.72 1.76
N VAL A 251 2.25 -7.57 1.98
CA VAL A 251 1.40 -8.47 2.79
C VAL A 251 0.12 -8.74 2.02
N ALA A 252 -0.30 -10.00 2.00
CA ALA A 252 -1.51 -10.47 1.34
C ALA A 252 -2.31 -11.43 2.24
N PHE A 253 -3.63 -11.38 2.16
CA PHE A 253 -4.55 -12.28 2.85
C PHE A 253 -5.58 -12.86 1.87
N ASP A 254 -5.62 -14.18 1.78
CA ASP A 254 -6.47 -14.95 0.85
C ASP A 254 -7.73 -15.51 1.55
N GLY A 255 -8.12 -14.96 2.70
CA GLY A 255 -9.19 -15.51 3.55
C GLY A 255 -8.76 -16.66 4.47
N ARG A 256 -7.66 -17.34 4.17
CA ARG A 256 -7.20 -18.54 4.88
C ARG A 256 -5.85 -18.33 5.57
N GLN A 257 -4.92 -17.65 4.93
CA GLN A 257 -3.54 -17.47 5.35
C GLN A 257 -3.07 -16.05 5.02
N VAL A 258 -2.12 -15.55 5.81
CA VAL A 258 -1.43 -14.28 5.54
C VAL A 258 -0.05 -14.59 4.98
N TYR A 259 0.26 -14.03 3.82
CA TYR A 259 1.56 -14.17 3.16
C TYR A 259 2.30 -12.85 3.17
N SER A 260 3.62 -12.92 3.23
CA SER A 260 4.53 -11.82 2.93
C SER A 260 5.72 -12.35 2.12
N ASN A 261 6.68 -11.50 1.77
CA ASN A 261 7.98 -11.91 1.22
C ASN A 261 9.10 -11.52 2.21
N PRO A 262 10.33 -12.05 2.07
CA PRO A 262 11.43 -11.74 2.99
C PRO A 262 11.70 -10.24 3.23
N ARG A 263 11.49 -9.41 2.20
CA ARG A 263 11.60 -7.94 2.29
C ARG A 263 10.52 -7.34 3.19
N GLY A 264 9.25 -7.73 3.01
CA GLY A 264 8.13 -7.32 3.86
C GLY A 264 8.27 -7.80 5.30
N ILE A 265 8.71 -9.06 5.51
CA ILE A 265 9.02 -9.60 6.84
C ILE A 265 10.09 -8.75 7.53
N THR A 266 11.16 -8.40 6.81
CA THR A 266 12.26 -7.56 7.33
C THR A 266 11.76 -6.18 7.72
N ALA A 267 10.94 -5.54 6.88
CA ALA A 267 10.40 -4.21 7.17
C ALA A 267 9.45 -4.19 8.37
N ILE A 268 8.62 -5.23 8.54
CA ILE A 268 7.74 -5.39 9.70
C ILE A 268 8.57 -5.64 10.97
N ALA A 269 9.56 -6.54 10.91
CA ALA A 269 10.42 -6.84 12.06
C ALA A 269 11.20 -5.61 12.54
N THR A 270 11.72 -4.81 11.62
CA THR A 270 12.54 -3.63 11.97
C THR A 270 11.74 -2.35 12.11
N ARG A 271 10.44 -2.36 11.78
CA ARG A 271 9.63 -1.16 11.59
C ARG A 271 10.31 -0.15 10.67
N THR A 272 10.92 -0.60 9.57
CA THR A 272 11.68 0.26 8.66
C THR A 272 11.42 -0.13 7.21
N ASN A 273 11.06 0.84 6.37
CA ASN A 273 11.04 0.68 4.91
C ASN A 273 12.37 1.14 4.33
N THR A 274 12.99 0.32 3.48
CA THR A 274 14.21 0.69 2.77
C THR A 274 13.85 1.30 1.41
N ILE A 275 14.54 2.37 1.03
CA ILE A 275 14.36 2.97 -0.28
C ILE A 275 15.06 2.11 -1.35
N ASP A 276 14.25 1.51 -2.23
CA ASP A 276 14.69 0.84 -3.47
C ASP A 276 14.12 1.59 -4.70
N LEU A 277 14.98 2.35 -5.38
CA LEU A 277 14.56 3.16 -6.54
C LEU A 277 14.17 2.30 -7.75
N SER A 278 14.62 1.05 -7.85
CA SER A 278 14.20 0.11 -8.90
C SER A 278 12.71 -0.29 -8.79
N ARG A 279 12.08 0.03 -7.64
CA ARG A 279 10.69 -0.25 -7.32
C ARG A 279 9.84 1.00 -7.15
N ARG A 280 10.43 2.19 -7.31
CA ARG A 280 9.75 3.48 -7.13
C ARG A 280 8.52 3.58 -8.03
N SER A 281 7.35 3.74 -7.42
CA SER A 281 6.08 4.11 -8.08
C SER A 281 5.85 5.63 -8.12
N PRO A 282 4.83 6.18 -8.82
CA PRO A 282 4.56 7.61 -8.83
C PRO A 282 3.99 8.05 -7.47
N SER A 283 3.48 7.09 -6.67
CA SER A 283 3.03 7.26 -5.29
C SER A 283 4.10 6.99 -4.24
N TYR A 284 5.33 6.65 -4.62
CA TYR A 284 6.28 6.04 -3.70
C TYR A 284 6.59 6.90 -2.48
N GLU A 285 6.91 8.18 -2.69
CA GLU A 285 7.16 9.19 -1.65
C GLU A 285 5.96 9.31 -0.70
N ASN A 286 4.75 9.35 -1.25
CA ASN A 286 3.51 9.46 -0.49
C ASN A 286 3.22 8.18 0.31
N ARG A 287 3.52 7.00 -0.25
CA ARG A 287 3.37 5.71 0.44
C ARG A 287 4.40 5.57 1.57
N LEU A 288 5.65 5.99 1.35
CA LEU A 288 6.66 6.06 2.42
C LEU A 288 6.19 6.98 3.56
N TRP A 289 5.65 8.16 3.25
CA TRP A 289 5.03 9.05 4.23
C TRP A 289 3.84 8.40 4.97
N LYS A 290 2.92 7.77 4.23
CA LYS A 290 1.76 7.05 4.79
C LYS A 290 2.20 6.00 5.80
N TYR A 291 3.14 5.12 5.44
CA TYR A 291 3.62 4.07 6.35
C TYR A 291 4.48 4.63 7.48
N ARG A 292 5.13 5.78 7.28
CA ARG A 292 5.77 6.51 8.37
C ARG A 292 4.79 7.02 9.44
N ASN A 293 3.56 7.33 9.07
CA ASN A 293 2.48 7.61 10.04
C ASN A 293 1.91 6.35 10.70
N GLN A 294 2.31 5.16 10.23
CA GLN A 294 2.02 3.85 10.83
C GLN A 294 3.22 3.29 11.63
N ASN A 295 4.09 4.17 12.11
CA ASN A 295 5.29 3.85 12.89
C ASN A 295 6.32 2.99 12.12
N PHE A 296 6.54 3.26 10.83
CA PHE A 296 7.71 2.75 10.10
C PHE A 296 8.73 3.85 9.81
N ASP A 297 9.99 3.66 10.18
CA ASP A 297 11.08 4.48 9.68
C ASP A 297 11.24 4.35 8.16
N VAL A 298 11.94 5.31 7.55
CA VAL A 298 12.39 5.25 6.16
C VAL A 298 13.92 5.29 6.17
N PHE A 299 14.57 4.34 5.51
CA PHE A 299 16.02 4.21 5.47
C PHE A 299 16.51 4.21 4.01
N TRP A 300 17.59 4.94 3.72
CA TRP A 300 18.22 4.90 2.41
C TRP A 300 19.73 4.92 2.55
N ASP A 301 20.38 3.81 2.16
CA ASP A 301 21.83 3.64 2.33
C ASP A 301 22.63 4.65 1.52
N CYS A 302 22.13 5.01 0.33
CA CYS A 302 22.76 6.00 -0.55
C CYS A 302 22.49 7.45 -0.14
N LEU A 303 21.78 7.72 0.96
CA LEU A 303 21.51 9.09 1.40
C LEU A 303 22.80 9.80 1.79
N ASP A 304 23.13 10.86 1.07
CA ASP A 304 24.18 11.80 1.40
C ASP A 304 23.57 13.14 1.88
N ARG A 305 23.66 13.39 3.19
CA ARG A 305 23.15 14.63 3.79
C ARG A 305 24.02 15.84 3.51
N THR A 306 25.30 15.66 3.17
CA THR A 306 26.22 16.77 2.90
C THR A 306 25.84 17.53 1.62
N ARG A 307 25.11 16.88 0.73
CA ARG A 307 24.59 17.46 -0.52
C ARG A 307 23.27 18.20 -0.34
N ILE A 308 22.65 18.14 0.83
CA ILE A 308 21.35 18.77 1.11
C ILE A 308 21.58 20.15 1.69
N ASN A 309 21.18 21.19 0.94
CA ASN A 309 21.11 22.54 1.50
C ASN A 309 19.68 22.79 2.03
N GLU A 310 19.50 22.76 3.35
CA GLU A 310 18.21 23.01 3.99
C GLU A 310 17.63 24.41 3.70
N GLU A 311 18.48 25.40 3.38
CA GLU A 311 18.01 26.75 3.03
C GLU A 311 17.15 26.76 1.77
N ASN A 312 17.37 25.82 0.85
CA ASN A 312 16.55 25.68 -0.37
C ASN A 312 15.09 25.32 -0.05
N PHE A 313 14.84 24.73 1.12
CA PHE A 313 13.50 24.36 1.56
C PHE A 313 12.83 25.46 2.38
N TRP A 314 13.57 26.48 2.83
CA TRP A 314 13.05 27.56 3.67
C TRP A 314 11.84 28.30 3.05
N PRO A 315 11.85 28.69 1.75
CA PRO A 315 10.69 29.33 1.14
C PRO A 315 9.45 28.43 1.11
N VAL A 316 9.64 27.12 0.98
CA VAL A 316 8.55 26.13 0.95
C VAL A 316 7.98 25.90 2.36
N VAL A 317 8.84 25.88 3.38
CA VAL A 317 8.47 25.61 4.77
C VAL A 317 7.78 26.81 5.43
N GLU A 318 8.28 28.03 5.21
CA GLU A 318 7.71 29.24 5.82
C GLU A 318 6.52 29.81 5.03
N GLU A 319 6.60 29.84 3.69
CA GLU A 319 5.60 30.50 2.86
C GLU A 319 4.59 29.54 2.21
N PHE A 320 4.82 28.23 2.32
CA PHE A 320 4.03 27.19 1.66
C PHE A 320 3.88 27.38 0.14
N LYS A 321 4.85 28.04 -0.49
CA LYS A 321 4.93 28.21 -1.94
C LYS A 321 5.67 27.04 -2.57
N GLY A 322 5.25 26.61 -3.76
CA GLY A 322 5.96 25.58 -4.53
C GLY A 322 5.87 24.15 -3.97
N LEU A 323 4.98 23.88 -3.01
CA LEU A 323 4.76 22.52 -2.52
C LEU A 323 4.42 21.56 -3.67
N ALA A 324 3.56 22.00 -4.59
CA ALA A 324 3.11 21.24 -5.76
C ALA A 324 4.23 20.75 -6.69
N SER A 325 5.35 21.47 -6.72
CA SER A 325 6.47 21.16 -7.59
C SER A 325 7.48 20.20 -6.97
N LEU A 326 7.45 19.96 -5.65
CA LEU A 326 8.41 19.06 -5.00
C LEU A 326 8.24 17.62 -5.49
N LYS A 327 9.35 16.96 -5.82
CA LYS A 327 9.43 15.56 -6.28
C LYS A 327 10.59 14.82 -5.61
N GLY A 328 10.55 13.50 -5.64
CA GLY A 328 11.67 12.67 -5.21
C GLY A 328 12.05 12.86 -3.75
N LEU A 329 13.36 12.81 -3.49
CA LEU A 329 13.96 13.02 -2.19
C LEU A 329 13.55 14.35 -1.56
N ALA A 330 13.36 15.40 -2.37
CA ALA A 330 13.02 16.73 -1.86
C ALA A 330 11.67 16.72 -1.11
N ARG A 331 10.72 15.88 -1.52
CA ARG A 331 9.46 15.70 -0.78
C ARG A 331 9.69 15.10 0.59
N LEU A 332 10.57 14.11 0.70
CA LEU A 332 10.86 13.42 1.96
C LEU A 332 11.66 14.33 2.92
N ILE A 333 12.61 15.10 2.41
CA ILE A 333 13.37 16.10 3.18
C ILE A 333 12.44 17.21 3.69
N PHE A 334 11.57 17.74 2.82
CA PHE A 334 10.56 18.70 3.25
C PHE A 334 9.69 18.14 4.39
N SER A 335 9.20 16.91 4.25
CA SER A 335 8.42 16.24 5.28
C SER A 335 9.19 16.10 6.60
N GLU A 336 10.48 15.75 6.56
CA GLU A 336 11.35 15.70 7.74
C GLU A 336 11.48 17.07 8.43
N ILE A 337 11.69 18.14 7.67
CA ILE A 337 11.79 19.51 8.20
C ILE A 337 10.47 19.95 8.85
N VAL A 338 9.32 19.65 8.23
CA VAL A 338 8.00 19.95 8.79
C VAL A 338 7.78 19.20 10.11
N LEU A 339 8.23 17.95 10.20
CA LEU A 339 8.15 17.14 11.41
C LEU A 339 9.04 17.69 12.54
N SER A 340 10.18 18.30 12.22
CA SER A 340 11.15 18.81 13.21
C SER A 340 10.86 20.24 13.69
N LYS A 341 10.39 21.14 12.81
CA LYS A 341 10.25 22.58 13.13
C LYS A 341 8.90 22.98 13.74
N HIS A 342 7.81 22.23 13.48
CA HIS A 342 6.48 22.64 13.94
C HIS A 342 5.98 21.82 15.13
N ASN A 343 6.14 22.38 16.33
CA ASN A 343 5.48 21.92 17.56
C ASN A 343 3.99 22.33 17.62
N ASP A 344 3.55 23.30 16.81
CA ASP A 344 2.14 23.67 16.69
C ASP A 344 1.39 22.60 15.88
N GLY A 345 0.67 21.74 16.61
CA GLY A 345 -0.15 20.68 16.04
C GLY A 345 -1.21 21.15 15.04
N TYR A 346 -1.66 22.40 15.10
CA TYR A 346 -2.63 22.94 14.13
C TYR A 346 -1.96 23.27 12.79
N ARG A 347 -0.84 24.00 12.81
CA ARG A 347 -0.07 24.30 11.59
C ARG A 347 0.47 23.03 10.95
N ARG A 348 1.06 22.14 11.75
CA ARG A 348 1.53 20.83 11.29
C ARG A 348 0.38 20.03 10.67
N LYS A 349 -0.79 19.93 11.32
CA LYS A 349 -1.96 19.28 10.72
C LYS A 349 -2.41 19.95 9.43
N ARG A 350 -2.40 21.28 9.31
CA ARG A 350 -2.83 21.97 8.08
C ARG A 350 -1.91 21.73 6.89
N VAL A 351 -0.60 21.68 7.13
CA VAL A 351 0.43 21.43 6.12
C VAL A 351 0.44 19.97 5.71
N LEU A 352 0.43 19.07 6.70
CA LEU A 352 0.38 17.63 6.47
C LEU A 352 -0.97 17.18 5.92
N LYS A 353 -2.08 17.89 6.20
CA LYS A 353 -3.39 17.64 5.59
C LYS A 353 -3.41 17.96 4.10
N LYS A 354 -2.60 18.90 3.61
CA LYS A 354 -2.36 19.06 2.15
C LYS A 354 -1.53 17.90 1.54
N PHE A 355 -0.94 17.08 2.40
CA PHE A 355 -0.18 15.87 2.06
C PHE A 355 -1.00 14.58 2.24
N ASP A 356 -2.00 14.57 3.13
CA ASP A 356 -2.69 13.37 3.65
C ASP A 356 -4.19 13.32 3.29
N ASP A 357 -4.91 14.45 3.24
CA ASP A 357 -6.32 14.46 2.80
C ASP A 357 -6.41 14.81 1.32
N GLY A 358 -7.17 13.99 0.60
CA GLY A 358 -7.74 14.28 -0.72
C GLY A 358 -8.56 15.58 -0.71
N GLY A 359 -7.88 16.71 -0.84
CA GLY A 359 -8.44 18.04 -0.71
C GLY A 359 -7.66 19.03 -1.56
N GLU A 360 -8.01 19.02 -2.85
CA GLU A 360 -7.53 19.86 -3.94
C GLU A 360 -6.04 19.72 -4.39
N PRO A 361 -5.80 19.79 -5.72
CA PRO A 361 -4.72 19.09 -6.39
C PRO A 361 -3.48 19.98 -6.47
N ALA A 362 -2.72 20.02 -5.39
CA ALA A 362 -1.33 20.46 -5.46
C ALA A 362 -0.36 19.28 -5.46
N LEU A 363 -0.66 18.16 -4.79
CA LEU A 363 0.38 17.18 -4.47
C LEU A 363 0.00 15.70 -4.49
N THR A 364 -1.18 15.33 -5.00
CA THR A 364 -1.51 13.93 -5.24
C THR A 364 -1.14 13.52 -6.68
N PRO A 365 -0.06 12.74 -6.87
CA PRO A 365 -0.10 11.68 -7.85
C PRO A 365 -0.66 10.43 -7.17
N GLU A 366 -1.68 9.92 -7.86
CA GLU A 366 -2.23 8.58 -7.91
C GLU A 366 -1.61 7.57 -6.96
N SER A 367 -2.42 6.90 -6.13
CA SER A 367 -2.02 5.54 -5.72
C SER A 367 -1.65 4.80 -7.03
N GLY A 368 -0.68 3.88 -7.04
CA GLY A 368 -0.26 3.21 -8.29
C GLY A 368 -1.39 2.61 -9.16
N TYR A 369 -2.63 2.55 -8.65
CA TYR A 369 -3.85 2.22 -9.39
C TYR A 369 -5.01 3.23 -9.27
N ALA A 370 -4.98 4.23 -8.37
CA ALA A 370 -6.07 5.18 -8.17
C ALA A 370 -5.72 6.55 -8.75
N SER A 371 -6.19 6.82 -9.97
CA SER A 371 -6.08 8.16 -10.60
C SER A 371 -7.11 9.17 -10.08
N ILE A 372 -7.93 8.77 -9.10
CA ILE A 372 -9.11 9.50 -8.63
C ILE A 372 -9.12 9.50 -7.10
N ASP A 373 -9.18 10.69 -6.52
CA ASP A 373 -9.44 10.88 -5.10
C ASP A 373 -10.93 10.72 -4.79
N ILE A 374 -11.26 9.80 -3.87
CA ILE A 374 -12.64 9.46 -3.51
C ILE A 374 -12.82 9.79 -2.02
N PRO A 375 -13.66 10.79 -1.69
CA PRO A 375 -13.75 11.25 -0.32
C PRO A 375 -14.50 10.26 0.57
N TYR A 376 -13.98 10.05 1.77
CA TYR A 376 -14.56 9.17 2.79
C TYR A 376 -14.89 9.93 4.08
N GLY A 377 -15.99 9.55 4.74
CA GLY A 377 -16.34 10.05 6.08
C GLY A 377 -17.84 10.21 6.32
N LYS A 378 -18.22 10.54 7.57
CA LYS A 378 -19.61 10.62 8.06
C LYS A 378 -20.54 11.52 7.21
N ARG A 379 -19.98 12.49 6.47
CA ARG A 379 -20.73 13.46 5.67
C ARG A 379 -20.83 13.07 4.19
N PHE A 380 -20.16 12.04 3.73
CA PHE A 380 -20.11 11.67 2.32
C PHE A 380 -21.13 10.59 2.00
N THR A 381 -22.26 11.00 1.43
CA THR A 381 -23.22 10.10 0.79
C THR A 381 -22.75 9.76 -0.62
N ALA A 382 -23.33 8.73 -1.24
CA ALA A 382 -23.12 8.38 -2.64
C ALA A 382 -23.12 9.60 -3.59
N ASP A 383 -24.16 10.44 -3.50
CA ASP A 383 -24.30 11.63 -4.34
C ASP A 383 -23.23 12.68 -4.07
N ARG A 384 -22.78 12.81 -2.82
CA ARG A 384 -21.71 13.74 -2.46
C ARG A 384 -20.36 13.25 -2.97
N VAL A 385 -20.10 11.95 -2.90
CA VAL A 385 -18.92 11.32 -3.51
C VAL A 385 -18.93 11.56 -5.02
N ARG A 386 -20.05 11.27 -5.71
CA ARG A 386 -20.18 11.51 -7.16
C ARG A 386 -19.92 12.96 -7.53
N LYS A 387 -20.62 13.92 -6.90
CA LYS A 387 -20.43 15.36 -7.14
C LYS A 387 -19.03 15.83 -6.82
N TYR A 388 -18.36 15.22 -5.84
CA TYR A 388 -16.97 15.54 -5.52
C TYR A 388 -16.04 15.09 -6.64
N VAL A 389 -16.14 13.82 -7.07
CA VAL A 389 -15.29 13.28 -8.14
C VAL A 389 -15.50 14.03 -9.45
N GLU A 390 -16.76 14.32 -9.82
CA GLU A 390 -17.09 15.12 -11.02
C GLU A 390 -16.45 16.53 -11.01
N ARG A 391 -16.27 17.12 -9.83
CA ARG A 391 -15.75 18.48 -9.67
C ARG A 391 -14.22 18.53 -9.55
N HIS A 392 -13.59 17.55 -8.92
CA HIS A 392 -12.18 17.65 -8.51
C HIS A 392 -11.25 16.64 -9.22
N SER A 393 -11.78 15.61 -9.87
CA SER A 393 -10.95 14.58 -10.49
C SER A 393 -10.59 14.94 -11.93
N LYS A 394 -9.28 14.92 -12.22
CA LYS A 394 -8.74 15.27 -13.54
C LYS A 394 -8.67 14.08 -14.51
N GLY A 395 -8.87 12.85 -14.02
CA GLY A 395 -8.79 11.61 -14.79
C GLY A 395 -10.12 11.17 -15.43
N GLN A 396 -10.03 10.34 -16.47
CA GLN A 396 -11.19 9.71 -17.08
C GLN A 396 -11.86 8.78 -16.07
N HIS A 397 -13.18 8.88 -15.94
CA HIS A 397 -13.92 8.02 -15.02
C HIS A 397 -15.35 7.75 -15.49
N LEU A 398 -15.90 6.63 -15.02
CA LEU A 398 -17.27 6.20 -15.27
C LEU A 398 -17.94 5.79 -13.96
N PHE A 399 -18.96 6.54 -13.56
CA PHE A 399 -19.88 6.15 -12.49
C PHE A 399 -21.07 5.39 -13.06
N GLY A 400 -21.53 4.38 -12.35
CA GLY A 400 -22.72 3.63 -12.73
C GLY A 400 -23.00 2.45 -11.81
N THR A 401 -23.92 1.58 -12.23
CA THR A 401 -24.06 0.24 -11.66
C THR A 401 -22.84 -0.61 -12.00
N ILE A 402 -22.67 -1.76 -11.37
CA ILE A 402 -21.54 -2.63 -11.68
C ILE A 402 -21.56 -3.12 -13.14
N GLU A 403 -22.75 -3.37 -13.69
CA GLU A 403 -22.95 -3.75 -15.09
C GLU A 403 -22.56 -2.62 -16.04
N GLU A 404 -22.95 -1.38 -15.72
CA GLU A 404 -22.59 -0.21 -16.52
C GLU A 404 -21.07 -0.01 -16.53
N VAL A 405 -20.40 -0.12 -15.39
CA VAL A 405 -18.96 0.16 -15.31
C VAL A 405 -18.08 -0.99 -15.83
N ALA A 406 -18.46 -2.25 -15.57
CA ALA A 406 -17.64 -3.42 -15.90
C ALA A 406 -17.98 -4.03 -17.28
N VAL A 407 -19.25 -3.99 -17.71
CA VAL A 407 -19.70 -4.70 -18.91
C VAL A 407 -20.00 -3.75 -20.08
N GLN A 408 -20.69 -2.64 -19.82
CA GLN A 408 -21.16 -1.74 -20.89
C GLN A 408 -20.12 -0.67 -21.26
N GLY A 409 -19.52 -0.04 -20.25
CA GLY A 409 -18.58 1.08 -20.43
C GLY A 409 -19.25 2.33 -21.00
N THR A 410 -18.41 3.27 -21.44
CA THR A 410 -18.87 4.48 -22.12
C THR A 410 -19.17 4.23 -23.60
N LYS A 411 -20.08 5.03 -24.17
CA LYS A 411 -20.37 4.98 -25.62
C LYS A 411 -19.15 5.48 -26.43
N PRO A 412 -18.76 4.80 -27.53
CA PRO A 412 -17.71 5.27 -28.44
C PRO A 412 -18.08 6.65 -29.01
N GLY A 413 -17.18 7.63 -28.95
CA GLY A 413 -17.36 8.95 -29.59
C GLY A 413 -17.11 10.19 -28.72
N LYS A 414 -16.87 10.04 -27.41
CA LYS A 414 -16.33 11.13 -26.59
C LYS A 414 -14.81 10.99 -26.51
N LYS A 415 -14.06 11.86 -27.21
CA LYS A 415 -12.58 11.88 -27.23
C LYS A 415 -11.91 11.80 -25.84
N SER A 416 -12.61 12.22 -24.78
CA SER A 416 -12.10 12.22 -23.41
C SER A 416 -12.38 10.94 -22.60
N LYS A 417 -12.95 9.87 -23.18
CA LYS A 417 -13.29 8.62 -22.46
C LYS A 417 -12.92 7.32 -23.19
N GLU A 418 -12.02 7.36 -24.17
CA GLU A 418 -11.69 6.19 -25.01
C GLU A 418 -11.17 4.99 -24.19
N ALA A 419 -10.39 5.22 -23.14
CA ALA A 419 -9.88 4.16 -22.25
C ALA A 419 -10.99 3.44 -21.45
N LEU A 420 -12.18 4.05 -21.37
CA LEU A 420 -13.34 3.54 -20.64
C LEU A 420 -14.46 3.10 -21.58
N ALA A 421 -14.20 3.00 -22.88
CA ALA A 421 -15.19 2.54 -23.85
C ALA A 421 -15.36 1.02 -23.77
N GLY A 422 -16.62 0.57 -23.79
CA GLY A 422 -16.93 -0.87 -23.78
C GLY A 422 -16.59 -1.61 -22.48
N LYS A 423 -16.59 -2.93 -22.58
CA LYS A 423 -16.28 -3.87 -21.50
C LYS A 423 -14.94 -3.55 -20.85
N VAL A 424 -14.82 -3.79 -19.54
CA VAL A 424 -13.55 -3.58 -18.85
C VAL A 424 -12.49 -4.53 -19.40
N THR A 425 -11.31 -3.97 -19.63
CA THR A 425 -10.11 -4.72 -20.00
C THR A 425 -9.14 -4.68 -18.84
N PHE A 426 -8.32 -5.72 -18.76
CA PHE A 426 -7.31 -5.83 -17.72
C PHE A 426 -5.95 -5.60 -18.33
N LEU A 427 -5.06 -5.02 -17.54
CA LEU A 427 -3.67 -4.88 -17.92
C LEU A 427 -3.06 -6.29 -18.07
N LYS A 428 -2.67 -6.63 -19.31
CA LYS A 428 -2.02 -7.90 -19.68
C LYS A 428 -0.51 -7.75 -19.97
N ASP A 429 0.00 -6.51 -20.06
CA ASP A 429 1.33 -6.23 -20.64
C ASP A 429 2.54 -6.57 -19.75
N ASP A 430 3.56 -7.05 -20.46
CA ASP A 430 4.94 -7.42 -20.14
C ASP A 430 5.56 -6.72 -18.90
N PRO A 431 5.76 -7.44 -17.79
CA PRO A 431 6.43 -6.87 -16.61
C PRO A 431 7.91 -6.48 -16.85
N GLY A 432 8.46 -6.68 -18.06
CA GLY A 432 9.77 -6.21 -18.48
C GLY A 432 9.81 -4.72 -18.83
N ARG A 433 8.68 -4.11 -19.22
CA ARG A 433 8.55 -2.64 -19.26
C ARG A 433 8.41 -2.02 -17.86
N GLN A 434 8.12 -2.84 -16.85
CA GLN A 434 8.02 -2.49 -15.43
C GLN A 434 9.35 -2.68 -14.69
N MET A 435 10.49 -2.72 -15.40
CA MET A 435 11.84 -2.83 -14.81
C MET A 435 12.28 -1.60 -13.99
N ILE A 436 11.44 -0.59 -13.88
CA ILE A 436 11.55 0.52 -12.95
C ILE A 436 10.13 0.66 -12.39
N GLY A 437 9.98 0.80 -11.07
CA GLY A 437 8.69 0.67 -10.40
C GLY A 437 7.52 1.42 -11.05
N SER A 438 6.35 0.83 -10.91
CA SER A 438 5.06 1.30 -11.45
C SER A 438 4.92 1.50 -12.95
N PHE A 439 3.70 1.79 -13.36
CA PHE A 439 3.29 2.15 -14.72
C PHE A 439 4.09 3.32 -15.33
N HIS A 440 4.86 4.07 -14.53
CA HIS A 440 5.74 5.15 -14.98
C HIS A 440 7.11 5.12 -14.27
N PRO A 441 8.09 4.39 -14.81
CA PRO A 441 9.50 4.52 -14.46
C PRO A 441 9.97 5.97 -14.32
N LEU A 442 10.32 6.40 -13.12
CA LEU A 442 11.07 7.65 -12.88
C LEU A 442 12.53 7.25 -12.64
N SER A 443 13.50 7.92 -13.30
CA SER A 443 14.92 7.57 -13.20
C SER A 443 15.51 7.89 -11.83
N GLU A 444 16.67 7.31 -11.48
CA GLU A 444 17.39 7.73 -10.27
C GLU A 444 17.85 9.19 -10.34
N ASP A 445 18.14 9.67 -11.55
CA ASP A 445 18.63 11.03 -11.81
C ASP A 445 17.61 12.11 -11.43
N ASP A 446 16.31 11.86 -11.62
CA ASP A 446 15.27 12.83 -11.24
C ASP A 446 14.93 12.81 -9.74
N TRP A 447 15.28 11.72 -9.02
CA TRP A 447 14.90 11.55 -7.61
C TRP A 447 15.61 12.56 -6.72
N THR A 448 16.87 12.84 -7.00
CA THR A 448 17.72 13.70 -6.17
C THR A 448 17.82 15.13 -6.68
N GLU A 449 17.39 15.40 -7.92
CA GLU A 449 17.55 16.67 -8.63
C GLU A 449 17.10 17.90 -7.81
N MET A 450 15.99 17.77 -7.09
CA MET A 450 15.42 18.88 -6.31
C MET A 450 15.95 18.98 -4.87
N ALA A 451 16.75 18.00 -4.42
CA ALA A 451 17.21 17.92 -3.03
C ALA A 451 18.71 18.13 -2.90
N TYR A 452 19.50 17.61 -3.83
CA TYR A 452 20.95 17.74 -3.83
C TYR A 452 21.37 19.01 -4.55
N ALA A 453 22.30 19.75 -3.95
CA ALA A 453 22.97 20.84 -4.62
C ALA A 453 23.64 20.31 -5.91
N ALA A 454 23.53 21.09 -6.99
CA ALA A 454 24.28 20.81 -8.21
C ALA A 454 25.77 20.76 -7.87
N ALA A 455 26.44 19.72 -8.35
CA ALA A 455 27.86 19.48 -8.11
C ALA A 455 28.74 20.57 -8.73
#